data_AF-A0A950QRG0-F1
#
_entry.id   AF-A0A950QRG0-F1
#
_cell.length_a   1.000
_cell.length_b   1.000
_cell.length_c   1.000
_cell.angle_alpha   90.00
_cell.angle_beta   90.00
_cell.angle_gamma   90.00
#
_symmetry.space_group_name_H-M   'P 1'
#
loop_
_entity.id
_entity.type
_entity.pdbx_description
1 polymer ?
#
loop_
_entity_poly.entity_id
_entity_poly.type
_entity_poly.pdbx_seq_one_letter_code
_entity_poly.pdbx_strand_id
1 'polypeptide(L)' 'MKPITPCLWFEGQAEQAARFYTSIFKKSKITLISHYDDFVAKQAGMKAGSVLCVAFRLKGQEMLALNGGPQFK' A
#
# COMPACT_ATOMS: atom_id res chain seq x y z
N MET A 1 -11.41 -9.21 -13.67
CA MET A 1 -10.73 -8.07 -13.04
C MET A 1 -11.76 -6.93 -12.95
N LYS A 2 -11.89 -6.24 -11.82
CA LYS A 2 -12.75 -5.04 -11.80
C LYS A 2 -12.00 -3.89 -12.48
N PRO A 3 -12.68 -2.98 -13.20
CA PRO A 3 -12.02 -1.94 -13.98
C PRO A 3 -11.36 -0.86 -13.12
N ILE A 4 -11.77 -0.71 -11.86
CA ILE A 4 -11.28 0.31 -10.93
C ILE A 4 -10.64 -0.38 -9.72
N THR A 5 -9.41 0.02 -9.41
CA THR A 5 -8.66 -0.41 -8.22
C THR A 5 -8.60 0.75 -7.23
N PRO A 6 -9.25 0.64 -6.06
CA PRO A 6 -9.14 1.66 -5.03
C PRO A 6 -7.71 1.81 -4.52
N CYS A 7 -7.24 3.05 -4.38
CA CYS A 7 -5.97 3.40 -3.78
C CYS A 7 -6.22 4.09 -2.43
N LEU A 8 -5.72 3.49 -1.35
CA LEU A 8 -5.86 3.97 0.02
C LEU A 8 -4.57 4.70 0.42
N TRP A 9 -4.70 5.93 0.92
CA TRP A 9 -3.56 6.76 1.34
C TRP A 9 -3.23 6.54 2.82
N PHE A 10 -1.95 6.39 3.13
CA PHE A 10 -1.42 6.22 4.49
C PHE A 10 -0.18 7.09 4.74
N GLU A 11 0.15 7.26 6.02
CA GLU A 11 1.34 7.96 6.52
C GLU A 11 2.33 6.93 7.11
N GLY A 12 2.77 5.97 6.30
CA GLY A 12 3.74 4.94 6.68
C GLY A 12 3.16 3.59 7.06
N GLN A 13 1.84 3.48 7.27
CA GLN A 13 1.19 2.25 7.76
C GLN A 13 0.63 1.32 6.66
N ALA A 14 0.91 1.55 5.38
CA ALA A 14 0.31 0.79 4.27
C ALA A 14 0.45 -0.74 4.41
N GLU A 15 1.63 -1.24 4.78
CA GLU A 15 1.85 -2.68 4.96
C GLU A 15 1.10 -3.24 6.17
N GLN A 16 1.14 -2.54 7.30
CA GLN A 16 0.41 -2.92 8.50
C GLN A 16 -1.10 -3.00 8.22
N ALA A 17 -1.65 -2.01 7.52
CA ALA A 17 -3.05 -1.97 7.14
C ALA A 17 -3.41 -3.12 6.18
N ALA A 18 -2.60 -3.38 5.15
CA ALA A 18 -2.83 -4.49 4.23
C ALA A 18 -2.78 -5.85 4.94
N ARG A 19 -1.83 -6.06 5.86
CA ARG A 19 -1.76 -7.27 6.70
C ARG A 19 -3.00 -7.42 7.58
N PHE A 20 -3.45 -6.34 8.20
CA PHE A 20 -4.68 -6.33 9.00
C PHE A 20 -5.91 -6.69 8.16
N TYR A 21 -6.14 -6.02 7.03
CA TYR A 21 -7.31 -6.31 6.19
C TYR A 21 -7.31 -7.75 5.65
N THR A 22 -6.14 -8.22 5.21
CA THR A 22 -6.03 -9.60 4.69
C THR A 22 -6.19 -10.65 5.78
N SER A 23 -5.94 -10.33 7.06
CA SER A 23 -6.23 -11.21 8.20
C SER A 23 -7.72 -11.33 8.51
N ILE A 24 -8.52 -10.29 8.24
CA ILE A 24 -9.95 -10.24 8.55
C ILE A 24 -10.78 -10.93 7.47
N PHE A 25 -10.52 -10.60 6.20
CA PHE A 25 -11.37 -11.04 5.10
C PHE A 25 -10.90 -12.39 4.55
N LYS A 26 -11.80 -13.38 4.46
CA LYS A 26 -11.53 -14.65 3.77
C LYS A 26 -11.18 -14.44 2.29
N LYS A 27 -10.38 -15.35 1.72
CA LYS A 27 -9.90 -15.30 0.32
C LYS A 27 -9.14 -14.02 -0.01
N SER A 28 -8.33 -13.56 0.94
CA SER A 28 -7.52 -12.36 0.81
C SER A 28 -6.04 -12.69 0.86
N LYS A 29 -5.22 -11.86 0.22
CA LYS A 29 -3.75 -11.98 0.25
C LYS A 29 -3.09 -10.68 -0.15
N ILE A 30 -1.89 -10.44 0.35
CA ILE A 30 -0.96 -9.47 -0.22
C ILE A 30 -0.41 -10.05 -1.52
N THR A 31 -0.29 -9.23 -2.56
CA THR A 31 0.21 -9.64 -3.88
C THR A 31 1.53 -9.00 -4.24
N LEU A 32 1.81 -7.79 -3.74
CA LEU A 32 3.06 -7.09 -3.95
C LEU A 32 3.33 -6.14 -2.79
N ILE A 33 4.59 -6.05 -2.36
CA ILE A 33 5.11 -4.97 -1.52
C ILE A 33 6.21 -4.29 -2.32
N SER A 34 6.04 -3.01 -2.61
CA SER A 34 7.03 -2.18 -3.27
C SER A 34 7.69 -1.25 -2.26
N HIS A 35 8.97 -0.95 -2.48
CA HIS A 35 9.78 -0.09 -1.62
C HIS A 35 10.24 1.13 -2.40
N TYR A 36 10.48 2.22 -1.69
CA TYR A 36 11.10 3.42 -2.25
C TYR A 36 12.54 3.13 -2.67
N ASP A 37 12.88 3.45 -3.92
CA ASP A 37 14.27 3.61 -4.33
C ASP A 37 14.86 4.95 -3.82
N ASP A 38 16.17 5.11 -3.92
CA ASP A 38 16.87 6.30 -3.43
C ASP A 38 16.41 7.61 -4.10
N PHE A 39 16.09 7.55 -5.40
CA PHE A 39 15.71 8.72 -6.17
C PHE A 39 14.33 9.23 -5.76
N VAL A 40 13.33 8.34 -5.74
CA VAL A 40 11.95 8.66 -5.38
C VAL A 40 11.84 8.98 -3.89
N ALA A 41 12.57 8.28 -3.03
CA ALA A 41 12.62 8.57 -1.60
C ALA A 41 12.98 10.03 -1.32
N LYS A 42 14.04 10.53 -1.98
CA LYS A 42 14.51 11.91 -1.81
C LYS A 42 13.47 12.94 -2.23
N GLN A 43 12.74 12.69 -3.32
CA GLN A 43 11.70 13.61 -3.80
C GLN A 43 10.45 13.61 -2.91
N ALA A 44 10.09 12.45 -2.38
CA ALA A 44 8.90 12.29 -1.53
C ALA A 44 9.15 12.65 -0.06
N GLY A 45 10.40 12.94 0.34
CA GLY A 45 10.75 13.15 1.75
C GLY A 45 10.65 11.86 2.58
N MET A 46 10.81 10.70 1.93
CA MET A 46 10.68 9.38 2.52
C MET A 46 12.05 8.71 2.67
N LYS A 47 12.11 7.62 3.45
CA LYS A 47 13.34 6.85 3.64
C LYS A 47 13.53 5.82 2.51
N ALA A 48 14.70 5.76 1.91
CA ALA A 48 15.03 4.72 0.94
C ALA A 48 14.89 3.31 1.55
N GLY A 49 14.35 2.36 0.78
CA GLY A 49 14.04 1.01 1.23
C GLY A 49 12.82 0.91 2.15
N SER A 50 12.16 2.02 2.53
CA SER A 50 10.88 1.95 3.22
C SER A 50 9.76 1.57 2.26
N VAL A 51 8.65 1.03 2.79
CA VAL A 51 7.50 0.61 1.97
C VAL A 51 6.88 1.82 1.27
N LEU A 52 6.80 1.76 -0.05
CA LEU A 52 6.11 2.73 -0.90
C LEU A 52 4.64 2.37 -1.01
N CYS A 53 4.33 1.18 -1.53
CA CYS A 53 2.96 0.74 -1.71
C CYS A 53 2.82 -0.77 -1.54
N VAL A 54 1.61 -1.19 -1.20
CA VAL A 54 1.24 -2.58 -1.02
C VAL A 54 0.01 -2.88 -1.86
N ALA A 55 0.16 -3.78 -2.83
CA ALA A 55 -0.97 -4.33 -3.54
C ALA A 55 -1.49 -5.55 -2.78
N PHE A 56 -2.81 -5.60 -2.60
CA PHE A 56 -3.46 -6.71 -1.92
C PHE A 56 -4.84 -6.95 -2.51
N ARG A 57 -5.38 -8.14 -2.24
CA ARG A 57 -6.67 -8.57 -2.74
C ARG A 57 -7.57 -8.92 -1.56
N LEU A 58 -8.79 -8.38 -1.53
CA LEU A 58 -9.83 -8.71 -0.55
C LEU A 58 -11.02 -9.35 -1.26
N LYS A 59 -11.34 -10.61 -0.96
CA LYS A 59 -12.46 -11.35 -1.60
C LYS A 59 -12.49 -11.23 -3.14
N GLY A 60 -11.34 -11.22 -3.79
CA GLY A 60 -11.22 -11.10 -5.25
C GLY A 60 -11.16 -9.66 -5.79
N GLN A 61 -11.36 -8.63 -4.97
CA GLN A 61 -11.16 -7.22 -5.33
C GLN A 61 -9.69 -6.83 -5.14
N GLU A 62 -9.06 -6.26 -6.15
CA GLU A 62 -7.72 -5.67 -6.02
C GLU A 62 -7.79 -4.29 -5.37
N MET A 63 -6.80 -4.00 -4.54
CA MET A 63 -6.64 -2.75 -3.80
C MET A 63 -5.16 -2.39 -3.75
N LEU A 64 -4.88 -1.09 -3.63
CA LEU A 64 -3.55 -0.55 -3.40
C LEU A 64 -3.56 0.26 -2.10
N ALA A 65 -2.56 0.07 -1.25
CA ALA A 65 -2.26 0.97 -0.14
C ALA A 65 -0.96 1.72 -0.46
N LEU A 66 -0.96 3.04 -0.35
CA LEU A 66 0.17 3.91 -0.68
C LEU A 66 0.59 4.70 0.57
N ASN A 67 1.87 4.62 0.92
CA ASN A 67 2.47 5.51 1.91
C ASN A 67 2.83 6.84 1.23
N GLY A 68 1.86 7.73 1.10
CA GLY A 68 2.07 9.00 0.37
C GLY A 68 2.63 10.13 1.24
N GLY A 69 2.55 10.00 2.56
CA GLY A 69 3.01 11.00 3.52
C GLY A 69 1.85 11.78 4.18
N PRO A 70 2.16 12.86 4.92
CA PRO A 70 1.20 13.58 5.77
C PRO A 70 0.38 14.67 5.04
N GLN A 71 0.31 14.64 3.70
CA GLN A 71 -0.25 15.73 2.89
C GLN A 71 -1.76 15.92 3.07
N PHE A 72 -2.48 14.86 3.45
CA PHE A 72 -3.93 14.89 3.65
C PHE A 72 -4.23 14.61 5.12
N LYS A 73 -4.30 15.69 5.91
CA LYS A 73 -4.78 15.72 7.29
C LYS A 73 -5.90 16.73 7.41
#